data_AF-A0A7C5D3B4-F1
#
_entry.id   AF-A0A7C5D3B4-F1
#
_cell.length_a   1.000
_cell.length_b   1.000
_cell.length_c   1.000
_cell.angle_alpha   90.00
_cell.angle_beta   90.00
_cell.angle_gamma   90.00
#
_symmetry.space_group_name_H-M   'P 1'
#
loop_
_entity.id
_entity.type
_entity.pdbx_description
1 polymer ?
#
loop_
_entity_poly.entity_id
_entity_poly.type
_entity_poly.pdbx_seq_one_letter_code
_entity_poly.pdbx_strand_id
1 'polypeptide(L)'
;MIIERLKFFKNLSISDIFCIKLDLVEDLEYAIAKQKMLTFKYKKWYKPREIKTYENVQPYKIIIFDGFWYLLSKYKEHYIKFYLKEIRDLHILDKTFEKDERVLDRMQKAINIYFEPKNEPFDVTLLLDHNAIVYFERKPIKGQYLKKNLDGTAELTISVTHEEEVFYILKRWLPQIRIIEPESLQEKFESILQDYLSNT
;
A
#
# COMPACT_ATOMS: atom_id res chain seq x y z
N MET A 1 20.76 12.59 10.14
CA MET A 1 20.14 13.78 10.78
C MET A 1 18.60 13.72 10.85
N ILE A 2 17.89 13.15 9.86
CA ILE A 2 16.41 13.01 9.88
C ILE A 2 15.91 12.03 10.95
N ILE A 3 16.61 10.90 11.14
CA ILE A 3 16.20 9.82 12.06
C ILE A 3 16.24 10.26 13.55
N GLU A 4 17.11 11.20 13.94
CA GLU A 4 17.19 11.63 15.34
C GLU A 4 16.03 12.52 15.77
N ARG A 5 15.48 13.33 14.85
CA ARG A 5 14.35 14.24 15.15
C ARG A 5 13.02 13.49 15.30
N LEU A 6 12.97 12.23 14.90
CA LEU A 6 11.81 11.35 14.98
C LEU A 6 11.51 10.88 16.43
N LYS A 7 12.48 11.00 17.36
CA LYS A 7 12.34 10.55 18.76
C LYS A 7 11.27 11.30 19.59
N PHE A 8 10.78 12.45 19.14
CA PHE A 8 9.86 13.32 19.90
C PHE A 8 8.38 13.16 19.52
N PHE A 9 8.04 12.28 18.57
CA PHE A 9 6.65 12.11 18.11
C PHE A 9 6.03 10.81 18.63
N LYS A 10 4.84 10.90 19.22
CA LYS A 10 4.02 9.75 19.61
C LYS A 10 3.33 9.19 18.35
N ASN A 11 3.44 7.88 18.09
CA ASN A 11 2.71 7.13 17.06
C ASN A 11 3.05 7.40 15.58
N LEU A 12 4.29 7.71 15.23
CA LEU A 12 4.72 7.28 13.89
C LEU A 12 5.30 5.87 14.03
N SER A 13 5.24 5.09 12.94
CA SER A 13 5.97 3.84 12.72
C SER A 13 7.50 3.92 12.85
N ILE A 14 7.99 4.99 13.48
CA ILE A 14 9.36 5.28 13.87
C ILE A 14 9.95 4.16 14.73
N SER A 15 9.16 3.54 15.60
CA SER A 15 9.62 2.38 16.39
C SER A 15 10.11 1.23 15.51
N ASP A 16 9.53 1.05 14.31
CA ASP A 16 9.92 0.00 13.38
C ASP A 16 11.13 0.35 12.52
N ILE A 17 11.34 1.65 12.22
CA ILE A 17 12.54 2.14 11.51
C ILE A 17 13.79 1.80 12.29
N PHE A 18 13.76 1.94 13.62
CA PHE A 18 14.91 1.62 14.47
C PHE A 18 15.31 0.14 14.43
N CYS A 19 14.45 -0.76 13.95
CA CYS A 19 14.77 -2.18 13.76
C CYS A 19 15.21 -2.52 12.33
N ILE A 20 15.05 -1.61 11.37
CA ILE A 20 15.55 -1.80 10.01
C ILE A 20 17.02 -1.38 10.00
N LYS A 21 17.90 -2.21 9.43
CA LYS A 21 19.32 -1.88 9.31
C LYS A 21 19.46 -0.63 8.42
N LEU A 22 20.11 0.42 8.93
CA LEU A 22 20.30 1.67 8.18
C LEU A 22 20.99 1.41 6.82
N ASP A 23 22.03 0.58 6.83
CA ASP A 23 22.78 0.19 5.63
C ASP A 23 21.87 -0.42 4.54
N LEU A 24 20.86 -1.22 4.93
CA LEU A 24 19.90 -1.79 3.99
C LEU A 24 19.10 -0.70 3.27
N VAL A 25 18.68 0.34 4.01
CA VAL A 25 17.90 1.44 3.44
C VAL A 25 18.77 2.26 2.49
N GLU A 26 20.00 2.57 2.89
CA GLU A 26 20.95 3.32 2.05
C GLU A 26 21.27 2.56 0.74
N ASP A 27 21.52 1.26 0.82
CA ASP A 27 21.76 0.40 -0.34
C ASP A 27 20.55 0.38 -1.30
N LEU A 28 19.34 0.27 -0.75
CA LEU A 28 18.11 0.29 -1.53
C LEU A 28 17.87 1.66 -2.18
N GLU A 29 18.09 2.76 -1.45
CA GLU A 29 17.98 4.12 -1.98
C GLU A 29 18.96 4.35 -3.14
N TYR A 30 20.21 3.93 -2.97
CA TYR A 30 21.22 3.98 -4.03
C TYR A 30 20.79 3.17 -5.25
N ALA A 31 20.36 1.92 -5.05
CA ALA A 31 19.93 1.06 -6.16
C ALA A 31 18.69 1.61 -6.88
N ILE A 32 17.72 2.16 -6.15
CA ILE A 32 16.53 2.81 -6.73
C ILE A 32 16.93 4.05 -7.53
N ALA A 33 17.81 4.90 -7.00
CA ALA A 33 18.23 6.15 -7.65
C ALA A 33 19.06 5.89 -8.92
N LYS A 34 19.90 4.85 -8.91
CA LYS A 34 20.74 4.45 -10.05
C LYS A 34 20.10 3.38 -10.94
N GLN A 35 18.84 3.00 -10.64
CA GLN A 35 18.10 1.95 -11.34
C GLN A 35 18.90 0.65 -11.49
N LYS A 36 19.64 0.28 -10.45
CA LYS A 36 20.40 -0.98 -10.38
C LYS A 36 19.50 -2.11 -9.92
N MET A 37 19.66 -3.28 -10.53
CA MET A 37 18.97 -4.49 -10.10
C MET A 37 19.57 -5.05 -8.81
N LEU A 38 18.80 -5.85 -8.10
CA LEU A 38 19.16 -6.43 -6.81
C LEU A 38 19.08 -7.95 -6.85
N THR A 39 19.92 -8.58 -6.04
CA THR A 39 19.76 -9.97 -5.60
C THR A 39 19.68 -10.00 -4.08
N PHE A 40 18.73 -10.73 -3.51
CA PHE A 40 18.62 -10.90 -2.06
C PHE A 40 17.90 -12.19 -1.68
N LYS A 41 18.06 -12.60 -0.43
CA LYS A 41 17.27 -13.65 0.20
C LYS A 41 16.08 -13.04 0.92
N TYR A 42 14.94 -13.71 0.87
CA TYR A 42 13.72 -13.29 1.55
C TYR A 42 13.25 -14.38 2.50
N LYS A 43 13.16 -14.03 3.79
CA LYS A 43 12.77 -14.95 4.86
C LYS A 43 11.49 -14.44 5.51
N LYS A 44 10.37 -15.11 5.19
CA LYS A 44 9.05 -14.79 5.73
C LYS A 44 8.99 -15.13 7.22
N TRP A 45 8.45 -14.23 8.03
CA TRP A 45 8.34 -14.39 9.49
C TRP A 45 7.48 -15.59 9.87
N TYR A 46 6.36 -15.79 9.14
CA TYR A 46 5.39 -16.87 9.37
C TYR A 46 5.83 -18.21 8.77
N LYS A 47 6.93 -18.22 7.99
CA LYS A 47 7.52 -19.42 7.37
C LYS A 47 9.05 -19.38 7.46
N PRO A 48 9.63 -19.38 8.67
CA PRO A 48 11.05 -19.10 8.86
C PRO A 48 11.97 -20.21 8.33
N ARG A 49 11.44 -21.39 8.01
CA ARG A 49 12.17 -22.49 7.37
C ARG A 49 12.27 -22.34 5.85
N GLU A 50 11.46 -21.48 5.25
CA GLU A 50 11.48 -21.20 3.81
C GLU A 50 12.25 -19.89 3.57
N ILE A 51 13.47 -20.01 3.02
CA ILE A 51 14.24 -18.86 2.53
C ILE A 51 14.25 -18.95 1.01
N LYS A 52 13.78 -17.89 0.35
CA LYS A 52 13.76 -17.81 -1.11
C LYS A 52 14.76 -16.77 -1.59
N THR A 53 15.58 -17.13 -2.57
CA THR A 53 16.46 -16.18 -3.26
C THR A 53 15.71 -15.53 -4.42
N TYR A 54 15.82 -14.21 -4.52
CA TYR A 54 15.30 -13.41 -5.61
C TYR A 54 16.48 -12.74 -6.31
N GLU A 55 16.60 -12.97 -7.62
CA GLU A 55 17.67 -12.45 -8.47
C GLU A 55 17.12 -11.50 -9.52
N ASN A 56 17.91 -10.52 -9.96
CA ASN A 56 17.50 -9.53 -10.97
C ASN A 56 16.20 -8.78 -10.59
N VAL A 57 16.00 -8.51 -9.30
CA VAL A 57 14.87 -7.72 -8.82
C VAL A 57 15.07 -6.26 -9.21
N GLN A 58 14.04 -5.63 -9.75
CA GLN A 58 14.05 -4.23 -10.16
C GLN A 58 13.40 -3.38 -9.07
N PRO A 59 14.15 -2.64 -8.25
CA PRO A 59 13.59 -1.85 -7.14
C PRO A 59 13.01 -0.50 -7.61
N TYR A 60 11.71 -0.29 -7.46
CA TYR A 60 11.04 0.93 -7.91
C TYR A 60 11.03 2.04 -6.85
N LYS A 61 10.63 1.69 -5.62
CA LYS A 61 10.43 2.64 -4.53
C LYS A 61 10.39 1.94 -3.18
N ILE A 62 10.88 2.61 -2.13
CA ILE A 62 10.51 2.29 -0.75
C ILE A 62 9.19 2.99 -0.45
N ILE A 63 8.21 2.24 0.05
CA ILE A 63 6.85 2.70 0.36
C ILE A 63 6.50 2.35 1.81
N ILE A 64 5.62 3.17 2.41
CA ILE A 64 5.14 2.96 3.77
C ILE A 64 3.61 2.85 3.73
N PHE A 65 3.07 1.73 4.19
CA PHE A 65 1.63 1.53 4.36
C PHE A 65 1.37 0.93 5.74
N ASP A 66 0.40 1.51 6.45
CA ASP A 66 0.00 1.11 7.81
C ASP A 66 1.18 0.95 8.80
N GLY A 67 2.22 1.77 8.58
CA GLY A 67 3.44 1.77 9.39
C GLY A 67 4.51 0.76 8.98
N PHE A 68 4.22 -0.14 8.05
CA PHE A 68 5.18 -1.10 7.53
C PHE A 68 5.93 -0.55 6.32
N TRP A 69 7.22 -0.86 6.26
CA TRP A 69 8.11 -0.44 5.18
C TRP A 69 8.27 -1.54 4.15
N TYR A 70 7.98 -1.24 2.89
CA TYR A 70 8.10 -2.21 1.79
C TYR A 70 8.98 -1.69 0.67
N LEU A 71 9.65 -2.62 -0.01
CA LEU A 71 10.25 -2.38 -1.31
C LEU A 71 9.22 -2.74 -2.40
N LEU A 72 8.66 -1.74 -3.07
CA LEU A 72 7.96 -1.95 -4.33
C LEU A 72 8.99 -2.30 -5.39
N SER A 73 8.81 -3.44 -6.05
CA SER A 73 9.75 -3.95 -7.04
C SER A 73 9.04 -4.71 -8.14
N LYS A 74 9.72 -4.89 -9.27
CA LYS A 74 9.35 -5.86 -10.31
C LYS A 74 10.30 -7.06 -10.22
N TYR A 75 9.75 -8.26 -10.14
CA TYR A 75 10.50 -9.50 -10.23
C TYR A 75 9.87 -10.38 -11.32
N LYS A 76 10.64 -10.66 -12.37
CA LYS A 76 10.11 -11.21 -13.62
C LYS A 76 8.95 -10.33 -14.10
N GLU A 77 7.76 -10.89 -14.27
CA GLU A 77 6.56 -10.18 -14.71
C GLU A 77 5.62 -9.78 -13.57
N HIS A 78 6.04 -9.86 -12.30
CA HIS A 78 5.16 -9.52 -11.18
C HIS A 78 5.68 -8.32 -10.41
N TYR A 79 4.78 -7.42 -10.01
CA TYR A 79 5.10 -6.40 -9.03
C TYR A 79 4.92 -6.99 -7.63
N ILE A 80 5.98 -6.91 -6.83
CA ILE A 80 6.04 -7.49 -5.51
C ILE A 80 6.45 -6.42 -4.52
N LYS A 81 5.76 -6.37 -3.39
CA LYS A 81 6.03 -5.48 -2.26
C LYS A 81 6.68 -6.31 -1.16
N PHE A 82 8.01 -6.25 -1.08
CA PHE A 82 8.76 -7.02 -0.08
C PHE A 82 8.81 -6.25 1.24
N TYR A 83 8.44 -6.88 2.34
CA TYR A 83 8.59 -6.26 3.66
C TYR A 83 10.08 -6.14 3.99
N LEU A 84 10.58 -4.92 4.24
CA LEU A 84 12.02 -4.67 4.36
C LEU A 84 12.67 -5.49 5.47
N LYS A 85 11.97 -5.70 6.60
CA LYS A 85 12.49 -6.49 7.72
C LYS A 85 12.69 -7.98 7.39
N GLU A 86 12.24 -8.46 6.24
CA GLU A 86 12.40 -9.86 5.79
C GLU A 86 13.48 -10.04 4.72
N ILE A 87 14.06 -8.95 4.21
CA ILE A 87 15.17 -8.95 3.23
C ILE A 87 16.49 -9.27 3.95
N ARG A 88 17.26 -10.20 3.39
CA ARG A 88 18.57 -10.65 3.89
C ARG A 88 19.56 -10.73 2.73
N ASP A 89 20.84 -10.60 3.03
CA ASP A 89 21.94 -10.78 2.07
C ASP A 89 21.72 -10.00 0.76
N LEU A 90 21.46 -8.69 0.87
CA LEU A 90 21.25 -7.81 -0.28
C LEU A 90 22.55 -7.59 -1.05
N HIS A 91 22.49 -7.75 -2.37
CA HIS A 91 23.57 -7.47 -3.29
C HIS A 91 23.05 -6.59 -4.43
N ILE A 92 23.74 -5.49 -4.69
CA ILE A 92 23.46 -4.60 -5.82
C ILE A 92 24.22 -5.12 -7.05
N LEU A 93 23.52 -5.27 -8.15
CA LEU A 93 24.08 -5.76 -9.42
C LEU A 93 24.50 -4.58 -10.29
N ASP A 94 25.48 -4.80 -11.18
CA ASP A 94 25.85 -3.79 -12.18
C ASP A 94 24.78 -3.58 -13.25
N LYS A 95 23.89 -4.56 -13.43
CA LYS A 95 22.77 -4.53 -14.37
C LYS A 95 21.75 -3.45 -13.99
N THR A 96 21.32 -2.67 -14.97
CA THR A 96 20.30 -1.64 -14.82
C THR A 96 18.95 -2.06 -15.40
N PHE A 97 17.89 -1.32 -15.04
CA PHE A 97 16.56 -1.47 -15.61
C PHE A 97 15.93 -0.09 -15.85
N GLU A 98 14.85 -0.03 -16.63
CA GLU A 98 14.07 1.19 -16.83
C GLU A 98 12.78 1.12 -16.00
N LYS A 99 12.46 2.19 -15.27
CA LYS A 99 11.22 2.26 -14.50
C LYS A 99 10.04 2.51 -15.45
N ASP A 100 8.96 1.77 -15.23
CA ASP A 100 7.67 2.10 -15.82
C ASP A 100 7.02 3.21 -14.99
N GLU A 101 6.99 4.43 -15.52
CA GLU A 101 6.43 5.60 -14.82
C GLU A 101 4.95 5.43 -14.46
N ARG A 102 4.20 4.60 -15.19
CA ARG A 102 2.79 4.31 -14.85
C ARG A 102 2.65 3.58 -13.52
N VAL A 103 3.62 2.73 -13.18
CA VAL A 103 3.68 2.05 -11.87
C VAL A 103 3.88 3.05 -10.76
N LEU A 104 4.75 4.05 -10.98
CA LEU A 104 5.02 5.09 -10.00
C LEU A 104 3.82 6.02 -9.80
N ASP A 105 3.12 6.39 -10.89
CA ASP A 105 1.87 7.16 -10.81
C ASP A 105 0.77 6.40 -10.05
N ARG A 106 0.55 5.12 -10.40
CA ARG A 106 -0.41 4.24 -9.70
C ARG A 106 -0.06 4.10 -8.22
N MET A 107 1.20 3.84 -7.89
CA MET A 107 1.68 3.80 -6.50
C MET A 107 1.45 5.13 -5.78
N GLN A 108 1.59 6.28 -6.45
CA GLN A 108 1.39 7.57 -5.83
C GLN A 108 -0.08 7.83 -5.45
N LYS A 109 -1.01 7.20 -6.17
CA LYS A 109 -2.47 7.27 -5.94
C LYS A 109 -3.00 6.11 -5.09
N ALA A 110 -2.19 5.08 -4.86
CA ALA A 110 -2.55 3.91 -4.07
C ALA A 110 -3.01 4.28 -2.66
N ILE A 111 -4.11 3.66 -2.22
CA ILE A 111 -4.73 3.94 -0.93
C ILE A 111 -4.01 3.19 0.19
N ASN A 112 -3.67 1.94 -0.07
CA ASN A 112 -3.02 1.02 0.86
C ASN A 112 -2.18 -0.01 0.11
N ILE A 113 -1.63 -0.99 0.83
CA ILE A 113 -0.71 -1.99 0.27
C ILE A 113 -1.35 -2.90 -0.80
N TYR A 114 -2.68 -2.97 -0.91
CA TYR A 114 -3.36 -3.89 -1.82
C TYR A 114 -3.40 -3.43 -3.28
N PHE A 115 -2.98 -2.21 -3.59
CA PHE A 115 -2.94 -1.71 -4.98
C PHE A 115 -2.19 -2.63 -5.93
N GLU A 116 -2.69 -2.90 -7.13
CA GLU A 116 -2.01 -3.74 -8.11
C GLU A 116 -1.50 -2.87 -9.27
N PRO A 117 -0.18 -2.59 -9.37
CA PRO A 117 0.34 -1.68 -10.37
C PRO A 117 0.09 -2.09 -11.82
N LYS A 118 -0.21 -3.36 -12.11
CA LYS A 118 -0.55 -3.82 -13.47
C LYS A 118 -2.00 -3.55 -13.85
N ASN A 119 -2.92 -3.51 -12.90
CA ASN A 119 -4.34 -3.38 -13.20
C ASN A 119 -4.66 -1.95 -13.65
N GLU A 120 -5.55 -1.83 -14.63
CA GLU A 120 -6.14 -0.54 -14.95
C GLU A 120 -6.96 -0.05 -13.76
N PRO A 121 -6.85 1.23 -13.39
CA PRO A 121 -7.64 1.78 -12.32
C PRO A 121 -9.12 1.85 -12.72
N PHE A 122 -10.00 1.70 -11.74
CA PHE A 122 -11.43 1.89 -11.88
C PHE A 122 -11.96 2.72 -10.70
N ASP A 123 -13.04 3.44 -10.94
CA ASP A 123 -13.62 4.33 -9.95
C ASP A 123 -14.63 3.59 -9.07
N VAL A 124 -14.63 3.95 -7.79
CA VAL A 124 -15.58 3.48 -6.79
C VAL A 124 -16.12 4.70 -6.05
N THR A 125 -17.44 4.79 -5.98
CA THR A 125 -18.15 5.84 -5.26
C THR A 125 -18.72 5.29 -3.96
N LEU A 126 -18.35 5.93 -2.86
CA LEU A 126 -18.79 5.63 -1.51
C LEU A 126 -19.81 6.67 -1.06
N LEU A 127 -20.86 6.24 -0.34
CA LEU A 127 -21.73 7.14 0.41
C LEU A 127 -21.21 7.23 1.85
N LEU A 128 -21.05 8.45 2.34
CA LEU A 128 -20.49 8.78 3.65
C LEU A 128 -21.54 9.49 4.52
N ASP A 129 -21.60 9.10 5.79
CA ASP A 129 -22.32 9.87 6.82
C ASP A 129 -21.51 11.08 7.31
N HIS A 130 -22.11 11.87 8.21
CA HIS A 130 -21.49 13.06 8.77
C HIS A 130 -20.13 12.80 9.45
N ASN A 131 -19.98 11.67 10.15
CA ASN A 131 -18.75 11.34 10.88
C ASN A 131 -17.61 10.99 9.91
N ALA A 132 -17.91 10.22 8.87
CA ALA A 132 -16.92 9.86 7.85
C ALA A 132 -16.47 11.08 7.04
N ILE A 133 -17.38 11.99 6.68
CA ILE A 133 -17.07 13.21 5.92
C ILE A 133 -15.94 14.00 6.60
N VAL A 134 -16.07 14.26 7.90
CA VAL A 134 -15.07 15.05 8.65
C VAL A 134 -13.67 14.43 8.55
N TYR A 135 -13.58 13.11 8.53
CA TYR A 135 -12.29 12.44 8.39
C TYR A 135 -11.69 12.60 6.98
N PHE A 136 -12.47 12.35 5.93
CA PHE A 136 -11.98 12.41 4.55
C PHE A 136 -11.72 13.85 4.06
N GLU A 137 -12.27 14.86 4.75
CA GLU A 137 -11.85 16.26 4.58
C GLU A 137 -10.51 16.55 5.25
N ARG A 138 -10.28 16.02 6.47
CA ARG A 138 -9.02 16.22 7.22
C ARG A 138 -7.85 15.42 6.65
N LYS A 139 -8.14 14.25 6.10
CA LYS A 139 -7.16 13.36 5.48
C LYS A 139 -7.67 12.86 4.13
N PRO A 140 -7.62 13.71 3.09
CA PRO A 140 -8.01 13.35 1.74
C PRO A 140 -7.22 12.16 1.20
N ILE A 141 -7.90 11.22 0.56
CA ILE A 141 -7.26 10.25 -0.32
C ILE A 141 -6.78 11.00 -1.56
N LYS A 142 -5.59 10.64 -2.05
CA LYS A 142 -5.01 11.31 -3.21
C LYS A 142 -5.88 11.06 -4.45
N GLY A 143 -6.31 12.14 -5.12
CA GLY A 143 -7.17 12.05 -6.29
C GLY A 143 -8.65 11.79 -5.95
N GLN A 144 -9.05 11.87 -4.68
CA GLN A 144 -10.46 11.76 -4.31
C GLN A 144 -11.28 12.92 -4.86
N TYR A 145 -12.55 12.66 -5.15
CA TYR A 145 -13.57 13.66 -5.40
C TYR A 145 -14.68 13.51 -4.36
N LEU A 146 -14.93 14.56 -3.57
CA LEU A 146 -15.94 14.56 -2.51
C LEU A 146 -17.04 15.56 -2.85
N LYS A 147 -18.28 15.08 -2.98
CA LYS A 147 -19.47 15.87 -3.27
C LYS A 147 -20.44 15.76 -2.10
N LYS A 148 -20.72 16.88 -1.43
CA LYS A 148 -21.68 16.93 -0.32
C LYS A 148 -23.11 16.99 -0.84
N ASN A 149 -23.99 16.25 -0.19
CA ASN A 149 -25.42 16.23 -0.46
C ASN A 149 -26.17 17.21 0.45
N LEU A 150 -27.41 17.54 0.08
CA LEU A 150 -28.25 18.48 0.84
C LEU A 150 -28.70 17.92 2.20
N ASP A 151 -28.76 16.60 2.33
CA ASP A 151 -29.17 15.88 3.54
C ASP A 151 -28.03 15.71 4.58
N GLY A 152 -26.84 16.24 4.28
CA GLY A 152 -25.66 16.16 5.15
C GLY A 152 -24.80 14.91 4.94
N THR A 153 -25.14 14.04 3.99
CA THR A 153 -24.26 12.95 3.52
C THR A 153 -23.28 13.46 2.44
N ALA A 154 -22.37 12.62 1.97
CA ALA A 154 -21.53 12.92 0.83
C ALA A 154 -21.20 11.68 -0.01
N GLU A 155 -20.99 11.92 -1.30
CA GLU A 155 -20.44 10.95 -2.26
C GLU A 155 -18.93 11.16 -2.36
N LEU A 156 -18.15 10.13 -2.07
CA LEU A 156 -16.69 10.11 -2.22
C LEU A 156 -16.31 9.16 -3.35
N THR A 157 -15.84 9.71 -4.46
CA THR A 157 -15.30 8.93 -5.58
C THR A 157 -13.78 8.82 -5.43
N ILE A 158 -13.28 7.59 -5.53
CA ILE A 158 -11.86 7.24 -5.49
C ILE A 158 -11.53 6.29 -6.64
N SER A 159 -10.30 6.37 -7.14
CA SER A 159 -9.81 5.49 -8.20
C SER A 159 -8.87 4.45 -7.61
N VAL A 160 -9.16 3.16 -7.80
CA VAL A 160 -8.41 2.04 -7.23
C VAL A 160 -8.00 1.05 -8.31
N THR A 161 -6.97 0.26 -8.04
CA THR A 161 -6.46 -0.78 -8.95
C THR A 161 -6.84 -2.20 -8.50
N HIS A 162 -7.33 -2.33 -7.26
CA HIS A 162 -7.78 -3.60 -6.69
C HIS A 162 -8.91 -3.35 -5.68
N GLU A 163 -9.94 -4.19 -5.67
CA GLU A 163 -11.10 -4.07 -4.79
C GLU A 163 -10.75 -4.06 -3.29
N GLU A 164 -9.74 -4.86 -2.88
CA GLU A 164 -9.24 -4.88 -1.49
C GLU A 164 -8.75 -3.51 -1.01
N GLU A 165 -8.36 -2.60 -1.92
CA GLU A 165 -8.04 -1.22 -1.53
C GLU A 165 -9.25 -0.56 -0.87
N VAL A 166 -10.44 -0.75 -1.45
CA VAL A 166 -11.72 -0.21 -0.95
C VAL A 166 -12.24 -1.03 0.22
N PHE A 167 -12.18 -2.35 0.15
CA PHE A 167 -12.68 -3.20 1.24
C PHE A 167 -11.94 -2.94 2.55
N TYR A 168 -10.64 -2.63 2.50
CA TYR A 168 -9.89 -2.21 3.68
C TYR A 168 -10.42 -0.89 4.28
N ILE A 169 -10.84 0.07 3.43
CA ILE A 169 -11.48 1.31 3.91
C ILE A 169 -12.83 0.99 4.55
N LEU A 170 -13.69 0.19 3.90
CA LEU A 170 -14.99 -0.22 4.43
C LEU A 170 -14.86 -0.86 5.81
N LYS A 171 -14.00 -1.88 5.95
CA LYS A 171 -13.76 -2.58 7.23
C LYS A 171 -13.42 -1.64 8.38
N ARG A 172 -12.75 -0.52 8.10
CA ARG A 172 -12.35 0.49 9.10
C ARG A 172 -13.48 1.46 9.47
N TRP A 173 -14.43 1.67 8.58
CA TRP A 173 -15.43 2.76 8.66
C TRP A 173 -16.87 2.27 8.69
N LEU A 174 -17.11 0.96 8.78
CA LEU A 174 -18.45 0.45 9.02
C LEU A 174 -18.95 0.90 10.41
N PRO A 175 -20.24 1.29 10.54
CA PRO A 175 -21.26 1.38 9.50
C PRO A 175 -21.37 2.73 8.76
N GLN A 176 -20.44 3.66 8.98
CA GLN A 176 -20.51 5.05 8.49
C GLN A 176 -20.35 5.21 6.97
N ILE A 177 -19.86 4.19 6.26
CA ILE A 177 -19.69 4.22 4.81
C ILE A 177 -20.23 2.95 4.14
N ARG A 178 -20.67 3.09 2.88
CA ARG A 178 -21.05 1.99 1.98
C ARG A 178 -20.65 2.30 0.54
N ILE A 179 -20.44 1.27 -0.28
CA ILE A 179 -20.29 1.46 -1.73
C ILE A 179 -21.69 1.73 -2.31
N ILE A 180 -21.77 2.73 -3.20
CA ILE A 180 -22.95 2.96 -4.04
C ILE A 180 -22.70 2.62 -5.50
N GLU A 181 -21.45 2.73 -5.97
CA GLU A 181 -21.05 2.31 -7.32
C GLU A 181 -19.61 1.79 -7.34
N PRO A 182 -19.31 0.69 -8.08
CA PRO A 182 -20.27 -0.23 -8.71
C PRO A 182 -20.97 -1.11 -7.66
N GLU A 183 -22.26 -1.41 -7.90
CA GLU A 183 -23.10 -2.23 -7.01
C GLU A 183 -22.50 -3.62 -6.74
N SER A 184 -21.87 -4.24 -7.74
CA SER A 184 -21.25 -5.56 -7.62
C SER A 184 -20.16 -5.63 -6.55
N LEU A 185 -19.46 -4.52 -6.26
CA LEU A 185 -18.49 -4.48 -5.16
C LEU A 185 -19.16 -4.40 -3.80
N GLN A 186 -20.30 -3.71 -3.70
CA GLN A 186 -21.10 -3.69 -2.48
C GLN A 186 -21.63 -5.09 -2.16
N GLU A 187 -22.21 -5.79 -3.15
CA GLU A 187 -22.71 -7.16 -2.99
C GLU A 187 -21.59 -8.11 -2.54
N LYS A 188 -20.41 -8.00 -3.17
CA LYS A 188 -19.25 -8.81 -2.79
C LYS A 188 -18.81 -8.54 -1.35
N PHE A 189 -18.81 -7.28 -0.94
CA PHE A 189 -18.46 -6.93 0.43
C PHE A 189 -19.51 -7.42 1.44
N GLU A 190 -20.79 -7.36 1.10
CA GLU A 190 -21.87 -7.92 1.93
C GLU A 190 -21.73 -9.43 2.10
N SER A 191 -21.37 -10.17 1.04
CA SER A 191 -21.06 -11.61 1.14
C SER A 191 -19.94 -11.86 2.16
N ILE A 192 -18.86 -11.07 2.13
CA ILE A 192 -17.76 -11.20 3.10
C ILE A 192 -18.25 -10.98 4.54
N LEU A 193 -19.13 -10.01 4.76
CA LEU A 193 -19.70 -9.73 6.08
C LEU A 193 -20.66 -10.83 6.54
N GLN A 194 -21.51 -11.34 5.65
CA GLN A 194 -22.42 -12.44 5.93
C GLN A 194 -21.67 -13.73 6.27
N ASP A 195 -20.61 -14.04 5.52
CA ASP A 195 -19.74 -15.18 5.78
C ASP A 195 -19.06 -15.05 7.15
N TYR A 196 -18.58 -13.86 7.49
CA TYR A 196 -18.00 -13.61 8.82
C TYR A 196 -19.02 -13.82 9.94
N LEU A 197 -20.23 -13.26 9.81
CA LEU A 197 -21.30 -13.38 10.81
C LEU A 197 -21.86 -14.79 10.94
N SER A 198 -21.88 -15.57 9.86
CA SER A 198 -22.40 -16.95 9.85
C SER A 198 -21.41 -17.96 10.41
N ASN A 199 -20.11 -17.65 10.38
CA ASN A 199 -19.04 -18.50 10.89
C ASN A 199 -18.52 -18.05 12.28
N THR A 200 -19.23 -17.13 12.95
CA THR A 200 -18.96 -16.68 14.32
C THR A 200 -20.04 -17.20 15.26
#